data_AF-A0A7J9N6Z2-F1
#
_entry.id   AF-A0A7J9N6Z2-F1
#
_cell.length_a   1.000
_cell.length_b   1.000
_cell.length_c   1.000
_cell.angle_alpha   90.00
_cell.angle_beta   90.00
_cell.angle_gamma   90.00
#
_symmetry.space_group_name_H-M   'P 1'
#
loop_
_entity.id
_entity.type
_entity.pdbx_description
1 polymer ?
#
loop_
_entity_poly.entity_id
_entity_poly.type
_entity_poly.pdbx_seq_one_letter_code
_entity_poly.pdbx_strand_id
1 'polypeptide(L)'
;MLSFTNFLVFFSLSSLSTSAVLPNADSPLSKVKIPFPVASSKLVGNFCNYESIGNHSFCIEALFSSEAVVAKDSIQLGILIMNLGAGNAKATLNIHNEMIKKPSSPQLLKALNCCVEGYKYASLSFEMVSSELVEDP
;
A
#
# COMPACT_ATOMS: atom_id res chain seq x y z
N MET A 1 25.67 4.62 -3.94
CA MET A 1 25.38 3.89 -2.67
C MET A 1 24.92 4.91 -1.63
N LEU A 2 23.67 5.34 -1.74
CA LEU A 2 22.94 6.18 -0.78
C LEU A 2 21.70 5.37 -0.35
N SER A 3 21.93 4.12 0.04
CA SER A 3 21.93 3.62 1.42
C SER A 3 20.52 3.63 2.00
N PHE A 4 19.99 2.41 2.10
CA PHE A 4 18.77 1.95 2.78
C PHE A 4 18.31 2.79 3.99
N THR A 5 19.23 3.44 4.68
CA THR A 5 18.99 4.38 5.77
C THR A 5 18.07 5.54 5.38
N ASN A 6 18.22 6.15 4.20
CA ASN A 6 17.32 7.22 3.75
C ASN A 6 15.91 6.67 3.50
N PHE A 7 15.80 5.48 2.89
CA PHE A 7 14.53 4.80 2.66
C PHE A 7 13.77 4.55 3.96
N LEU A 8 14.46 4.04 4.99
CA LEU A 8 13.88 3.84 6.31
C LEU A 8 13.49 5.15 7.00
N VAL A 9 14.27 6.23 6.82
CA VAL A 9 13.95 7.55 7.37
C VAL A 9 12.72 8.15 6.70
N PHE A 10 12.60 8.08 5.38
CA PHE A 10 11.40 8.53 4.66
C PHE A 10 10.16 7.70 5.04
N PHE A 11 10.30 6.38 5.17
CA PHE A 11 9.22 5.47 5.57
C PHE A 11 8.80 5.67 7.05
N SER A 12 9.75 6.04 7.92
CA SER A 12 9.48 6.35 9.33
C SER A 12 8.92 7.77 9.54
N LEU A 13 9.19 8.70 8.62
CA LEU A 13 8.60 10.04 8.65
C LEU A 13 7.17 10.04 8.08
N SER A 14 6.87 9.16 7.13
CA SER A 14 5.51 8.97 6.59
C SER A 14 4.60 8.13 7.50
N SER A 15 5.17 7.36 8.44
CA SER A 15 4.40 6.65 9.48
C SER A 15 3.87 7.58 10.59
N LEU A 16 4.11 8.90 10.49
CA LEU A 16 3.43 9.90 11.29
C LEU A 16 1.97 10.03 10.83
N SER A 17 1.16 9.03 11.19
CA SER A 17 -0.29 9.06 11.29
C SER A 17 -1.02 9.82 10.19
N THR A 18 -0.85 9.41 8.93
CA THR A 18 -1.92 9.65 7.96
C THR A 18 -2.79 8.41 8.01
N SER A 19 -3.80 8.43 8.90
CA SER A 19 -4.95 7.54 8.80
C SER A 19 -5.26 7.36 7.32
N ALA A 20 -5.29 6.13 6.83
CA ALA A 20 -5.67 5.85 5.45
C ALA A 20 -6.96 6.63 5.18
N VAL A 21 -6.87 7.69 4.37
CA VAL A 21 -8.04 8.48 3.99
C VAL A 21 -8.76 7.62 2.97
N LEU A 22 -9.59 6.72 3.50
CA LEU A 22 -10.62 6.03 2.76
C LEU A 22 -11.42 7.09 2.00
N PRO A 23 -11.60 6.97 0.67
CA PRO A 23 -12.63 7.74 -0.01
C PRO A 23 -13.98 7.36 0.62
N ASN A 24 -14.64 8.36 1.18
CA ASN A 24 -16.02 8.41 1.67
C ASN A 24 -16.76 7.06 1.75
N ALA A 25 -16.98 6.64 3.00
CA ALA A 25 -17.92 5.59 3.36
C ALA A 25 -19.35 6.03 3.04
N ASP A 26 -19.87 5.69 1.87
CA ASP A 26 -21.31 5.77 1.54
C ASP A 26 -21.75 4.70 0.51
N SER A 27 -21.14 3.51 0.56
CA SER A 27 -21.71 2.32 -0.11
C SER A 27 -22.17 1.35 0.96
N PRO A 28 -23.43 0.86 0.93
CA PRO A 28 -23.94 -0.02 1.97
C PRO A 28 -23.08 -1.27 2.03
N LEU A 29 -22.39 -1.38 3.16
CA LEU A 29 -21.45 -2.41 3.56
C LEU A 29 -22.17 -3.76 3.55
N SER A 30 -22.22 -4.40 2.39
CA SER A 30 -22.74 -5.74 2.26
C SER A 30 -21.74 -6.66 2.94
N LYS A 31 -22.01 -6.99 4.21
CA LYS A 31 -21.34 -8.04 4.98
C LYS A 31 -21.67 -9.42 4.39
N VAL A 32 -21.45 -9.60 3.09
CA VAL A 32 -21.49 -10.91 2.47
C VAL A 32 -20.19 -11.58 2.84
N LYS A 33 -20.27 -12.51 3.79
CA LYS A 33 -19.20 -13.46 4.08
C LYS A 33 -19.07 -14.37 2.85
N ILE A 34 -18.37 -13.90 1.82
CA ILE A 34 -18.04 -14.72 0.65
C ILE A 34 -17.15 -15.86 1.17
N PRO A 35 -17.46 -17.13 0.89
CA PRO A 35 -16.63 -18.24 1.33
C PRO A 35 -15.27 -18.15 0.64
N PHE A 36 -14.24 -17.76 1.38
CA PHE A 36 -12.86 -17.76 0.89
C PHE A 36 -12.38 -19.21 0.72
N PRO A 37 -11.70 -19.54 -0.39
CA PRO A 37 -10.99 -20.80 -0.52
C PRO A 37 -9.98 -20.95 0.62
N VAL A 38 -10.02 -22.10 1.31
CA VAL A 38 -9.23 -22.36 2.52
C VAL A 38 -7.72 -22.15 2.28
N ALA A 39 -7.22 -22.49 1.09
CA ALA A 39 -5.80 -22.34 0.74
C ALA A 39 -5.34 -20.88 0.66
N SER A 40 -6.09 -20.00 -0.02
CA SER A 40 -5.78 -18.57 -0.09
C SER A 40 -5.88 -17.91 1.29
N SER A 41 -6.89 -18.29 2.08
CA SER A 41 -7.04 -17.78 3.45
C SER A 41 -5.86 -18.16 4.36
N LYS A 42 -5.21 -19.31 4.12
CA LYS A 42 -4.04 -19.74 4.87
C LYS A 42 -2.78 -18.99 4.45
N LEU A 43 -2.56 -18.77 3.15
CA LEU A 43 -1.39 -18.04 2.67
C LEU A 43 -1.40 -16.59 3.16
N VAL A 44 -2.53 -15.89 3.01
CA VAL A 44 -2.72 -14.52 3.52
C VAL A 44 -2.58 -14.48 5.04
N GLY A 45 -3.22 -15.42 5.74
CA GLY A 45 -3.13 -15.52 7.21
C GLY A 45 -1.69 -15.71 7.69
N ASN A 46 -0.93 -16.59 7.05
CA ASN A 46 0.48 -16.80 7.39
C ASN A 46 1.33 -15.55 7.11
N PHE A 47 1.15 -14.93 5.95
CA PHE A 47 1.88 -13.71 5.59
C PHE A 47 1.59 -12.56 6.56
N CYS A 48 0.32 -12.28 6.82
CA CYS A 48 -0.06 -11.20 7.71
C CYS A 48 0.30 -11.45 9.17
N ASN A 49 0.66 -12.67 9.57
CA ASN A 49 1.09 -13.01 10.92
C ASN A 49 2.61 -12.91 11.14
N TYR A 50 3.41 -12.56 10.11
CA TYR A 50 4.84 -12.29 10.32
C TYR A 50 5.05 -11.12 11.28
N GLU A 51 6.01 -11.25 12.20
CA GLU A 51 6.33 -10.21 13.21
C GLU A 51 6.74 -8.86 12.59
N SER A 52 7.25 -8.87 11.35
CA SER A 52 7.59 -7.67 10.59
C SER A 52 6.36 -6.86 10.13
N ILE A 53 5.17 -7.45 10.17
CA ILE A 53 3.91 -6.78 9.81
C ILE A 53 3.35 -6.07 11.05
N GLY A 54 3.64 -4.77 11.16
CA GLY A 54 3.22 -3.98 12.32
C GLY A 54 1.70 -3.83 12.51
N ASN A 55 0.90 -4.00 11.45
CA ASN A 55 -0.56 -3.93 11.53
C ASN A 55 -1.21 -5.15 10.86
N HIS A 56 -1.33 -6.22 11.65
CA HIS A 56 -1.93 -7.49 11.24
C HIS A 56 -3.37 -7.33 10.75
N SER A 57 -4.20 -6.55 11.45
CA SER A 57 -5.62 -6.36 11.09
C SER A 57 -5.77 -5.68 9.73
N PHE A 58 -5.00 -4.61 9.50
CA PHE A 58 -4.99 -3.93 8.22
C PHE A 58 -4.47 -4.83 7.10
N CYS A 59 -3.42 -5.61 7.35
CA CYS A 59 -2.90 -6.57 6.37
C CYS A 59 -3.98 -7.57 5.95
N ILE A 60 -4.67 -8.17 6.93
CA ILE A 60 -5.75 -9.11 6.66
C ILE A 60 -6.85 -8.43 5.85
N GLU A 61 -7.32 -7.25 6.25
CA GLU A 61 -8.37 -6.52 5.55
C GLU A 61 -7.97 -6.14 4.11
N ALA A 62 -6.77 -5.61 3.92
CA ALA A 62 -6.24 -5.20 2.62
C ALA A 62 -6.06 -6.39 1.66
N LEU A 63 -5.76 -7.58 2.21
CA LEU A 63 -5.59 -8.82 1.45
C LEU A 63 -6.83 -9.73 1.51
N PHE A 64 -7.93 -9.30 2.12
CA PHE A 64 -9.20 -10.02 2.08
C PHE A 64 -10.04 -9.54 0.88
N SER A 65 -9.42 -9.45 -0.31
CA SER A 65 -10.09 -9.11 -1.57
C SER A 65 -10.26 -10.33 -2.47
N SER A 66 -11.16 -10.25 -3.45
CA SER A 66 -11.32 -11.29 -4.47
C SER A 66 -10.06 -11.49 -5.32
N GLU A 67 -9.16 -10.50 -5.43
CA GLU A 67 -7.88 -10.69 -6.13
C GLU A 67 -6.90 -11.53 -5.31
N ALA A 68 -6.88 -11.38 -3.99
CA ALA A 68 -6.03 -12.19 -3.10
C ALA A 68 -6.48 -13.66 -3.02
N VAL A 69 -7.77 -13.92 -3.29
CA VAL A 69 -8.33 -15.27 -3.44
C VAL A 69 -7.64 -16.05 -4.57
N VAL A 70 -7.18 -15.37 -5.61
CA VAL A 70 -6.63 -15.99 -6.82
C VAL A 70 -5.14 -16.29 -6.68
N ALA A 71 -4.43 -15.65 -5.74
CA ALA A 71 -3.02 -15.92 -5.49
C ALA A 71 -2.80 -17.36 -5.02
N LYS A 72 -2.07 -18.15 -5.82
CA LYS A 72 -1.82 -19.57 -5.55
C LYS A 72 -0.57 -19.82 -4.70
N ASP A 73 0.34 -18.85 -4.68
CA ASP A 73 1.65 -18.92 -4.06
C ASP A 73 2.13 -17.54 -3.59
N SER A 74 3.27 -17.52 -2.91
CA SER A 74 3.87 -16.30 -2.37
C SER A 74 4.33 -15.30 -3.42
N ILE A 75 4.67 -15.74 -4.65
CA ILE A 75 5.10 -14.84 -5.72
C ILE A 75 3.89 -14.06 -6.23
N GLN A 76 2.80 -14.75 -6.56
CA GLN A 76 1.55 -14.12 -6.99
C GLN A 76 0.97 -13.20 -5.88
N LEU A 77 1.07 -13.62 -4.61
CA LEU A 77 0.68 -12.76 -3.49
C LEU A 77 1.59 -11.53 -3.37
N GLY A 78 2.91 -11.69 -3.56
CA GLY A 78 3.88 -10.60 -3.57
C GLY A 78 3.59 -9.57 -4.67
N ILE A 79 3.34 -10.03 -5.90
CA ILE A 79 2.95 -9.18 -7.04
C ILE A 79 1.68 -8.38 -6.70
N LEU A 80 0.66 -9.04 -6.14
CA LEU A 80 -0.57 -8.38 -5.73
C LEU A 80 -0.32 -7.29 -4.69
N ILE A 81 0.44 -7.59 -3.63
CA ILE A 81 0.78 -6.63 -2.57
C ILE A 81 1.49 -5.41 -3.15
N MET A 82 2.47 -5.63 -4.04
CA MET A 82 3.21 -4.53 -4.67
C MET A 82 2.31 -3.69 -5.58
N ASN A 83 1.42 -4.31 -6.35
CA ASN A 83 0.46 -3.58 -7.18
C ASN A 83 -0.54 -2.76 -6.34
N LEU A 84 -1.02 -3.29 -5.22
CA LEU A 84 -1.85 -2.54 -4.26
C LEU A 84 -1.07 -1.35 -3.68
N GLY A 85 0.19 -1.55 -3.32
CA GLY A 85 1.09 -0.49 -2.85
C GLY A 85 1.25 0.63 -3.88
N ALA A 86 1.52 0.27 -5.15
CA ALA A 86 1.63 1.22 -6.25
C ALA A 86 0.33 2.00 -6.48
N GLY A 87 -0.82 1.31 -6.50
CA GLY A 87 -2.13 1.92 -6.66
C GLY A 87 -2.44 2.93 -5.56
N ASN A 88 -2.22 2.55 -4.30
CA ASN A 88 -2.45 3.42 -3.15
C ASN A 88 -1.50 4.63 -3.13
N ALA A 89 -0.23 4.44 -3.49
CA ALA A 89 0.74 5.52 -3.62
C ALA A 89 0.32 6.54 -4.70
N LYS A 90 -0.14 6.07 -5.87
CA LYS A 90 -0.67 6.95 -6.94
C LYS A 90 -1.93 7.70 -6.52
N ALA A 91 -2.86 7.01 -5.86
CA ALA A 91 -4.08 7.67 -5.36
C ALA A 91 -3.73 8.77 -4.36
N THR A 92 -2.81 8.51 -3.44
CA THR A 92 -2.36 9.48 -2.44
C THR A 92 -1.59 10.64 -3.07
N LEU A 93 -0.73 10.36 -4.07
CA LEU A 93 -0.05 11.37 -4.87
C LEU A 93 -1.06 12.32 -5.53
N ASN A 94 -2.14 11.80 -6.12
CA ASN A 94 -3.18 12.62 -6.74
C ASN A 94 -3.86 13.54 -5.73
N ILE A 95 -4.19 13.03 -4.53
CA ILE A 95 -4.76 13.84 -3.45
C ILE A 95 -3.81 15.00 -3.08
N HIS A 96 -2.51 14.72 -2.93
CA HIS A 96 -1.52 15.76 -2.62
C HIS A 96 -1.37 16.80 -3.73
N ASN A 97 -1.38 16.37 -5.00
CA ASN A 97 -1.36 17.28 -6.14
C ASN A 97 -2.59 18.21 -6.15
N GLU A 98 -3.78 17.72 -5.78
CA GLU A 98 -4.96 18.57 -5.63
C GLU A 98 -4.88 19.51 -4.41
N MET A 99 -4.24 19.08 -3.32
CA MET A 99 -4.02 19.94 -2.15
C MET A 99 -3.08 21.11 -2.47
N ILE A 100 -2.02 20.90 -3.26
CA ILE A 100 -1.06 21.94 -3.66
C ILE A 100 -1.71 23.06 -4.48
N LYS A 101 -2.75 22.74 -5.25
CA LYS A 101 -3.49 23.75 -6.04
C LYS A 101 -4.26 24.74 -5.17
N LYS A 102 -4.52 24.41 -3.90
CA LYS A 102 -5.27 25.27 -2.97
C LYS A 102 -4.33 26.28 -2.29
N PRO A 103 -4.81 27.50 -1.99
CA PRO A 103 -4.03 28.46 -1.21
C PRO A 103 -3.60 27.86 0.12
N SER A 104 -2.31 27.93 0.43
CA SER A 104 -1.72 27.37 1.64
C SER A 104 -0.52 28.22 2.09
N SER A 105 -0.10 28.05 3.34
CA SER A 105 1.11 28.71 3.83
C SER A 105 2.36 28.15 3.12
N PRO A 106 3.45 28.93 2.99
CA PRO A 106 4.68 28.45 2.36
C PRO A 106 5.25 27.18 3.03
N GLN A 107 5.06 27.05 4.34
CA GLN A 107 5.53 25.91 5.10
C GLN A 107 4.72 24.65 4.82
N LEU A 108 3.39 24.77 4.70
CA LEU A 108 2.53 23.67 4.29
C LEU A 108 2.83 23.24 2.84
N LEU A 109 3.00 24.21 1.93
CA LEU A 109 3.36 23.93 0.54
C LEU A 109 4.69 23.17 0.44
N LYS A 110 5.70 23.53 1.24
CA LYS A 110 6.98 22.82 1.30
C LYS A 110 6.79 21.36 1.76
N ALA A 111 5.97 21.13 2.78
CA ALA A 111 5.67 19.79 3.26
C ALA A 111 4.93 18.95 2.20
N LEU A 112 3.92 19.54 1.55
CA LEU A 112 3.15 18.87 0.48
C LEU A 112 4.04 18.46 -0.69
N ASN A 113 4.95 19.35 -1.13
CA ASN A 113 5.90 19.01 -2.21
C ASN A 113 6.85 17.86 -1.82
N CYS A 114 7.27 17.80 -0.55
CA CYS A 114 8.07 16.67 -0.06
C CYS A 114 7.28 15.36 -0.13
N CYS A 115 6.00 15.39 0.28
CA CYS A 115 5.11 14.23 0.17
C CYS A 115 4.89 13.80 -1.28
N VAL A 116 4.71 14.75 -2.21
CA VAL A 116 4.56 14.45 -3.65
C VAL A 116 5.76 13.68 -4.20
N GLU A 117 6.98 14.15 -3.94
CA GLU A 117 8.19 13.43 -4.38
C GLU A 117 8.30 12.06 -3.70
N GLY A 118 7.98 11.97 -2.41
CA GLY A 118 7.95 10.70 -1.68
C GLY A 118 6.98 9.68 -2.27
N TYR A 119 5.74 10.08 -2.57
CA TYR A 119 4.74 9.19 -3.16
C TYR A 119 5.02 8.85 -4.62
N LYS A 120 5.63 9.76 -5.38
CA LYS A 120 6.12 9.45 -6.73
C LYS A 120 7.19 8.38 -6.70
N TYR A 121 8.17 8.51 -5.80
CA TYR A 121 9.20 7.49 -5.61
C TYR A 121 8.59 6.15 -5.17
N ALA A 122 7.73 6.16 -4.15
CA ALA A 122 7.09 4.96 -3.63
C ALA A 122 6.29 4.21 -4.72
N SER A 123 5.49 4.92 -5.52
CA SER A 123 4.77 4.32 -6.64
C SER A 123 5.70 3.57 -7.59
N LEU A 124 6.77 4.24 -8.04
CA LEU A 124 7.72 3.65 -8.98
C LEU A 124 8.46 2.45 -8.39
N SER A 125 8.84 2.54 -7.11
CA SER A 125 9.50 1.43 -6.41
C SER A 125 8.59 0.19 -6.33
N PHE A 126 7.31 0.36 -6.00
CA PHE A 126 6.39 -0.77 -5.95
C PHE A 126 6.14 -1.39 -7.32
N GLU A 127 6.01 -0.57 -8.38
CA GLU A 127 5.86 -1.07 -9.76
C GLU A 127 7.10 -1.84 -10.24
N MET A 128 8.29 -1.35 -9.91
CA MET A 128 9.53 -2.02 -10.26
C MET A 128 9.61 -3.41 -9.60
N VAL A 129 9.38 -3.47 -8.30
CA VAL A 129 9.41 -4.75 -7.56
C VAL A 129 8.35 -5.71 -8.09
N SER A 130 7.15 -5.25 -8.41
CA SER A 130 6.12 -6.15 -8.96
C SER A 130 6.51 -6.74 -10.32
N SER A 131 7.28 -6.01 -11.13
CA SER A 131 7.79 -6.49 -12.43
C SER A 131 8.98 -7.46 -12.32
N GLU A 132 9.77 -7.36 -11.24
CA GLU A 132 10.94 -8.20 -11.00
C GLU A 132 10.60 -9.52 -10.29
N LEU A 133 9.44 -9.60 -9.63
CA LEU A 133 8.93 -10.83 -9.05
C LEU A 133 8.42 -11.75 -10.18
N VAL A 134 9.34 -12.50 -10.79
CA VAL A 134 9.05 -13.56 -11.77
C VAL A 134 9.20 -14.93 -11.10
N GLU A 135 8.37 -15.90 -11.49
CA GLU A 135 8.57 -17.30 -11.10
C GLU A 135 9.92 -17.78 -11.66
N ASP A 136 10.79 -18.30 -10.79
CA ASP A 136 12.03 -18.97 -11.21
C ASP A 136 11.61 -20.29 -11.89
N PRO A 137 12.02 -20.56 -13.15
CA PRO A 137 11.55 -21.69 -13.94
C PRO A 137 11.88 -23.09 -13.38
#